data_AF-C7M599-F1
#
_entry.id   AF-C7M599-F1
#
_cell.length_a   1.000
_cell.length_b   1.000
_cell.length_c   1.000
_cell.angle_alpha   90.00
_cell.angle_beta   90.00
_cell.angle_gamma   90.00
#
_symmetry.space_group_name_H-M   'P 1'
#
loop_
_entity.id
_entity.type
_entity.pdbx_description
1 polymer ?
#
loop_
_entity_poly.entity_id
_entity_poly.type
_entity_poly.pdbx_seq_one_letter_code
_entity_poly.pdbx_strand_id
1 'polypeptide(L)'
;MGVITENHSMLGLRGDVGKIFVYKQRDGKTIVSKVPKKPSKSSNIQAAHRNGFKKAIKYAKKIKNNNLDLYGKYEEMAKVKHLTAYNLIVKTICPYQRLRRLMSMATMAR
;
A
#
# COMPACT_ATOMS: atom_id res chain seq x y z
N MET A 1 -4.11 22.73 -14.43
CA MET A 1 -4.87 22.34 -13.21
C MET A 1 -5.93 23.40 -13.01
N GLY A 2 -7.21 23.04 -13.08
CA GLY A 2 -8.31 23.97 -12.82
C GLY A 2 -8.76 23.85 -11.35
N VAL A 3 -8.99 24.98 -10.70
CA VAL A 3 -9.59 25.05 -9.36
C VAL A 3 -11.02 25.53 -9.56
N ILE A 4 -12.00 24.72 -9.14
CA ILE A 4 -13.43 25.04 -9.23
C ILE A 4 -13.93 25.30 -7.82
N THR A 5 -14.52 26.47 -7.59
CA THR A 5 -15.05 26.91 -6.29
C THR A 5 -16.52 26.53 -6.10
N GLU A 6 -17.30 26.36 -7.17
CA GLU A 6 -18.71 25.97 -7.13
C GLU A 6 -19.01 24.90 -8.19
N ASN A 7 -19.59 23.77 -7.76
CA ASN A 7 -19.55 22.52 -8.55
C ASN A 7 -20.90 22.18 -9.22
N HIS A 8 -21.36 23.04 -10.14
CA HIS A 8 -22.57 22.78 -10.94
C HIS A 8 -22.37 21.67 -12.00
N SER A 9 -21.14 21.38 -12.39
CA SER A 9 -20.82 20.38 -13.41
C SER A 9 -21.06 18.92 -12.95
N MET A 10 -21.26 18.69 -11.65
CA MET A 10 -21.38 17.34 -11.06
C MET A 10 -22.82 16.83 -10.95
N LEU A 11 -23.82 17.69 -11.11
CA LEU A 11 -25.23 17.31 -11.11
C LEU A 11 -25.55 16.54 -12.40
N GLY A 12 -25.38 15.22 -12.38
CA GLY A 12 -25.78 14.32 -13.46
C GLY A 12 -24.66 13.50 -14.12
N LEU A 13 -23.39 13.68 -13.74
CA LEU A 13 -22.28 12.89 -14.29
C LEU A 13 -22.23 11.49 -13.65
N ARG A 14 -22.87 10.51 -14.31
CA ARG A 14 -22.67 9.06 -14.08
C ARG A 14 -22.18 8.39 -15.36
N GLY A 15 -21.51 7.24 -15.23
CA GLY A 15 -21.02 6.46 -16.38
C GLY A 15 -19.62 6.82 -16.85
N ASP A 16 -19.31 6.57 -18.14
CA ASP A 16 -17.95 6.62 -18.69
C ASP A 16 -17.32 8.02 -18.68
N VAL A 17 -18.14 9.08 -18.64
CA VAL A 17 -17.64 10.47 -18.49
C VAL A 17 -17.02 10.69 -17.10
N GLY A 18 -17.49 9.97 -16.07
CA GLY A 18 -16.89 9.97 -14.73
C GLY A 18 -15.54 9.24 -14.64
N LYS A 19 -15.16 8.46 -15.67
CA LYS A 19 -13.85 7.77 -15.75
C LYS A 19 -12.78 8.60 -16.47
N ILE A 20 -13.11 9.81 -16.92
CA ILE A 20 -12.17 10.72 -17.59
C ILE A 20 -11.47 11.62 -16.57
N PHE A 21 -12.19 12.01 -15.52
CA PHE A 21 -11.73 12.95 -14.51
C PHE A 21 -11.67 12.31 -13.11
N VAL A 22 -10.58 12.57 -12.39
CA VAL A 22 -10.44 12.33 -10.95
C VAL A 22 -10.71 13.63 -10.24
N TYR A 23 -11.68 13.59 -9.32
CA TYR A 23 -12.00 14.70 -8.43
C TYR A 23 -11.39 14.40 -7.06
N LYS A 24 -10.63 15.35 -6.51
CA LYS A 24 -10.07 15.26 -5.17
C LYS A 24 -10.25 16.59 -4.45
N GLN A 25 -10.77 16.53 -3.23
CA GLN A 25 -10.77 17.69 -2.36
C GLN A 25 -9.48 17.73 -1.53
N ARG A 26 -8.86 18.91 -1.46
CA ARG A 26 -7.76 19.25 -0.55
C ARG A 26 -7.97 20.67 -0.05
N ASP A 27 -7.89 20.86 1.25
CA ASP A 27 -7.96 22.18 1.90
C ASP A 27 -9.18 23.00 1.45
N GLY A 28 -10.35 22.35 1.36
CA GLY A 28 -11.61 22.98 0.92
C GLY A 28 -11.70 23.28 -0.58
N LYS A 29 -10.67 23.00 -1.37
CA LYS A 29 -10.64 23.22 -2.83
C LYS A 29 -10.86 21.92 -3.59
N THR A 30 -11.69 21.96 -4.63
CA THR A 30 -11.89 20.82 -5.54
C THR A 30 -10.87 20.87 -6.68
N ILE A 31 -10.01 19.85 -6.74
CA ILE A 31 -9.03 19.67 -7.80
C ILE A 31 -9.57 18.65 -8.79
N VAL A 32 -9.61 19.03 -10.07
CA VAL A 32 -10.00 18.16 -11.19
C VAL A 32 -8.75 17.77 -11.97
N SER A 33 -8.55 16.47 -12.21
CA SER A 33 -7.40 15.95 -12.95
C SER A 33 -7.81 14.86 -13.93
N LYS A 34 -7.06 14.69 -15.02
CA LYS A 34 -7.25 13.56 -15.93
C LYS A 34 -6.93 12.23 -15.22
N VAL A 35 -7.71 11.19 -15.46
CA VAL A 35 -7.41 9.85 -14.93
C VAL A 35 -6.03 9.38 -15.41
N PRO A 36 -5.14 8.97 -14.50
CA PRO A 36 -3.82 8.49 -14.88
C PRO A 36 -3.94 7.20 -15.69
N LYS A 37 -3.18 7.09 -16.79
CA LYS A 37 -3.08 5.86 -17.56
C LYS A 37 -2.36 4.81 -16.71
N LYS A 38 -3.05 3.71 -16.38
CA LYS A 38 -2.42 2.58 -15.71
C LYS A 38 -1.30 2.03 -16.63
N PRO A 39 -0.08 1.80 -16.11
CA PRO A 39 0.96 1.16 -16.91
C PRO A 39 0.51 -0.25 -17.29
N SER A 40 0.68 -0.63 -18.56
CA SER A 40 0.25 -1.93 -19.09
C SER A 40 1.06 -3.10 -18.53
N LYS A 41 2.32 -2.85 -18.15
CA LYS A 41 3.23 -3.84 -17.56
C LYS A 41 3.68 -3.35 -16.18
N SER A 42 3.62 -4.24 -15.19
CA SER A 42 4.22 -3.98 -13.89
C SER A 42 5.74 -3.93 -14.01
N SER A 43 6.37 -2.94 -13.40
CA SER A 43 7.84 -2.88 -13.30
C SER A 43 8.37 -4.11 -12.56
N ASN A 44 9.61 -4.54 -12.88
CA ASN A 44 10.31 -5.63 -12.19
C ASN A 44 10.32 -5.42 -10.67
N ILE A 45 10.49 -4.17 -10.22
CA ILE A 45 10.45 -3.81 -8.81
C ILE A 45 9.07 -4.12 -8.22
N GLN A 46 8.00 -3.68 -8.90
CA GLN A 46 6.61 -3.93 -8.46
C GLN A 46 6.27 -5.43 -8.42
N ALA A 47 6.78 -6.21 -9.38
CA ALA A 47 6.61 -7.66 -9.40
C ALA A 47 7.35 -8.32 -8.22
N ALA A 48 8.59 -7.91 -7.95
CA ALA A 48 9.38 -8.41 -6.84
C ALA A 48 8.74 -8.07 -5.47
N HIS A 49 8.19 -6.86 -5.29
CA HIS A 49 7.40 -6.50 -4.10
C HIS A 49 6.22 -7.47 -3.88
N ARG A 50 5.45 -7.74 -4.96
CA ARG A 50 4.27 -8.60 -4.90
C ARG A 50 4.66 -10.04 -4.56
N ASN A 51 5.75 -10.53 -5.15
CA ASN A 51 6.26 -11.88 -4.89
C ASN A 51 6.80 -12.02 -3.46
N GLY A 52 7.53 -11.02 -2.96
CA GLY A 52 7.98 -10.98 -1.56
C GLY A 52 6.80 -11.02 -0.58
N PHE A 53 5.77 -10.23 -0.84
CA PHE A 53 4.57 -10.22 -0.01
C PHE A 53 3.81 -11.56 -0.03
N LYS A 54 3.66 -12.17 -1.22
CA LYS A 54 3.08 -13.52 -1.35
C LYS A 54 3.85 -14.57 -0.53
N LYS A 55 5.19 -14.54 -0.57
CA LYS A 55 6.04 -15.44 0.23
C LYS A 55 5.82 -15.24 1.73
N ALA A 56 5.79 -13.99 2.18
CA ALA A 56 5.56 -13.65 3.58
C ALA A 56 4.17 -14.13 4.08
N ILE A 57 3.12 -13.93 3.28
CA ILE A 57 1.77 -14.44 3.59
C ILE A 57 1.77 -15.97 3.71
N LYS A 58 2.39 -16.67 2.74
CA LYS A 58 2.45 -18.14 2.75
C LYS A 58 3.14 -18.65 4.01
N TYR A 59 4.24 -18.01 4.39
CA TYR A 59 4.97 -18.37 5.61
C TYR A 59 4.16 -18.10 6.88
N ALA A 60 3.52 -16.93 7.00
CA ALA A 60 2.68 -16.60 8.15
C ALA A 60 1.52 -17.59 8.32
N LYS A 61 0.88 -18.01 7.22
CA LYS A 61 -0.14 -19.08 7.25
C LYS A 61 0.45 -20.43 7.66
N LYS A 62 1.64 -20.77 7.18
CA LYS A 62 2.32 -22.04 7.54
C LYS A 62 2.64 -22.10 9.04
N ILE A 63 3.13 -21.02 9.64
CA ILE A 63 3.37 -20.98 11.10
C ILE A 63 2.06 -21.18 11.83
N LYS A 64 1.02 -20.40 11.49
CA LYS A 64 -0.27 -20.47 12.19
C LYS A 64 -0.86 -21.89 12.21
N ASN A 65 -0.69 -22.65 11.13
CA ASN A 65 -1.28 -23.98 11.01
C ASN A 65 -0.39 -25.11 11.54
N ASN A 66 0.94 -24.99 11.41
CA ASN A 66 1.85 -26.13 11.65
C ASN A 66 2.74 -25.96 12.89
N ASN A 67 2.85 -24.76 13.46
CA ASN A 67 3.77 -24.51 14.57
C ASN A 67 3.23 -23.42 15.52
N LEU A 68 2.45 -23.86 16.50
CA LEU A 68 1.78 -22.99 17.46
C LEU A 68 2.77 -22.32 18.44
N ASP A 69 3.86 -23.01 18.80
CA ASP A 69 4.89 -22.50 19.72
C ASP A 69 5.61 -21.27 19.16
N LEU A 70 5.98 -21.31 17.88
CA LEU A 70 6.57 -20.16 17.21
C LEU A 70 5.57 -19.00 17.10
N TYR A 71 4.29 -19.30 16.88
CA TYR A 71 3.25 -18.28 16.80
C TYR A 71 3.05 -17.55 18.14
N GLY A 72 3.09 -18.28 19.26
CA GLY A 72 3.03 -17.71 20.61
C GLY A 72 4.14 -16.69 20.89
N LYS A 73 5.38 -16.99 20.48
CA LYS A 73 6.51 -16.03 20.58
C LYS A 73 6.26 -14.75 19.78
N TYR A 74 5.62 -14.87 18.61
CA TYR A 74 5.24 -13.69 17.82
C TYR A 74 4.08 -12.92 18.43
N GLU A 75 3.17 -13.54 19.17
CA GLU A 75 2.10 -12.84 19.89
C GLU A 75 2.63 -11.96 21.01
N GLU A 76 3.59 -12.46 21.80
CA GLU A 76 4.26 -11.67 22.84
C GLU A 76 4.95 -10.43 22.25
N MET A 77 5.71 -10.61 21.16
CA MET A 77 6.36 -9.50 20.46
C MET A 77 5.35 -8.55 19.79
N ALA A 78 4.17 -9.03 19.42
CA ALA A 78 3.16 -8.23 18.74
C ALA A 78 2.39 -7.32 19.71
N LYS A 79 2.20 -7.75 20.97
CA LYS A 79 1.61 -6.94 22.05
C LYS A 79 2.41 -5.65 22.29
N VAL A 80 3.73 -5.75 22.34
CA VAL A 80 4.64 -4.58 22.51
C VAL A 80 4.48 -3.56 21.39
N LYS A 81 4.10 -4.00 20.19
CA LYS A 81 4.01 -3.15 18.99
C LYS A 81 2.57 -2.81 18.60
N HIS A 82 1.57 -3.17 19.42
CA HIS A 82 0.14 -3.03 19.12
C HIS A 82 -0.25 -3.58 17.74
N LEU A 83 0.34 -4.72 17.36
CA LEU A 83 0.06 -5.41 16.10
C LEU A 83 -0.48 -6.81 16.37
N THR A 84 -1.06 -7.44 15.36
CA THR A 84 -1.35 -8.87 15.41
C THR A 84 -0.09 -9.67 15.08
N ALA A 85 0.07 -10.86 15.66
CA ALA A 85 1.22 -11.74 15.38
C ALA A 85 1.37 -12.01 13.88
N TYR A 86 0.26 -12.24 13.19
CA TYR A 86 0.24 -12.37 11.74
C TYR A 86 0.86 -11.17 11.01
N ASN A 87 0.44 -9.95 11.36
CA ASN A 87 0.98 -8.74 10.74
C ASN A 87 2.45 -8.51 11.10
N LEU A 88 2.86 -8.88 12.31
CA LEU A 88 4.26 -8.81 12.73
C LEU A 88 5.14 -9.75 11.90
N ILE A 89 4.72 -11.00 11.70
CA ILE A 89 5.42 -12.02 10.91
C ILE A 89 5.55 -11.56 9.45
N VAL A 90 4.46 -11.05 8.86
CA VAL A 90 4.49 -10.54 7.49
C VAL A 90 5.45 -9.35 7.38
N LYS A 91 5.47 -8.48 8.39
CA LYS A 91 6.36 -7.31 8.45
C LYS A 91 7.83 -7.68 8.58
N THR A 92 8.17 -8.66 9.42
CA THR A 92 9.56 -9.10 9.63
C THR A 92 10.12 -9.82 8.40
N ILE A 93 9.29 -10.58 7.70
CA ILE A 93 9.74 -11.44 6.60
C ILE A 93 9.70 -10.75 5.26
N CYS A 94 8.83 -9.76 5.07
CA CYS A 94 8.79 -8.99 3.83
C CYS A 94 10.10 -8.17 3.69
N PRO A 95 11.04 -8.57 2.79
CA PRO A 95 12.38 -7.99 2.75
C PRO A 95 12.39 -6.53 2.28
N TYR A 96 11.32 -6.09 1.64
CA TYR A 96 11.24 -4.80 0.97
C TYR A 96 11.05 -3.59 1.91
N GLN A 97 10.57 -3.78 3.15
CA GLN A 97 10.58 -2.68 4.13
C GLN A 97 12.01 -2.29 4.56
N ARG A 98 12.92 -3.28 4.59
CA ARG A 98 14.34 -3.06 4.88
C ARG A 98 15.05 -2.35 3.72
N LEU A 99 14.82 -2.82 2.48
CA LEU A 99 15.41 -2.22 1.28
C LEU A 99 14.96 -0.77 1.05
N ARG A 100 13.69 -0.42 1.30
CA ARG A 100 13.21 0.97 1.15
C ARG A 100 13.84 1.92 2.18
N ARG A 101 14.00 1.46 3.44
CA ARG A 101 14.72 2.23 4.48
C ARG A 101 16.19 2.40 4.13
N LEU A 102 16.86 1.34 3.66
CA LEU A 102 18.27 1.40 3.27
C LEU A 102 18.48 2.32 2.06
N MET A 103 17.61 2.23 1.06
CA MET A 103 17.66 3.12 -0.10
C MET A 103 17.37 4.58 0.29
N SER A 104 16.38 4.86 1.16
CA SER A 104 16.10 6.23 1.62
C SER A 104 17.21 6.80 2.50
N MET A 105 17.83 5.99 3.36
CA MET A 105 18.99 6.41 4.15
C MET A 105 20.21 6.69 3.25
N ALA A 106 20.41 5.89 2.20
CA ALA A 106 21.46 6.15 1.20
C ALA A 106 21.19 7.40 0.33
N THR A 107 19.93 7.83 0.20
CA THR A 107 19.59 9.08 -0.52
C THR A 107 19.64 10.33 0.38
N MET A 108 19.49 10.18 1.69
CA MET A 108 19.61 11.26 2.68
C MET A 108 21.05 11.52 3.15
N ALA A 109 21.99 10.60 2.87
CA ALA A 109 23.40 10.73 3.22
C ALA A 109 24.26 11.35 2.09
N ARG A 110 23.64 12.11 1.17
CA ARG A 110 24.30 12.89 0.12
C ARG A 110 23.96 14.35 0.26
#